data_AF-A0A1F8TPU6-F1
#
_entry.id   AF-A0A1F8TPU6-F1
#
_cell.length_a   1.000
_cell.length_b   1.000
_cell.length_c   1.000
_cell.angle_alpha   90.00
_cell.angle_beta   90.00
_cell.angle_gamma   90.00
#
_symmetry.space_group_name_H-M   'P 1'
#
loop_
_entity.id
_entity.type
_entity.pdbx_description
1 polymer ?
#
loop_
_entity_poly.entity_id
_entity_poly.type
_entity_poly.pdbx_seq_one_letter_code
_entity_poly.pdbx_strand_id
1 'polypeptide(L)'
;MTWVVGNEIERQDWLDSGGNCNRQDEMLPEAYAQAYHDIYLTIKSADPTAQVAIGGLIEFTDLRRQYLDRVWNEYLTRYGTTMPVDIWNIHVYVLQEVKGSWGADIPAGFSQTSGAIYTIEDNKDFNKAWQMVVNLRTWMNQHGERNKPLITNEYGVNMPPDYPGFSAPEVRDSYMYPSFNNFLNTTNADTGYPADGNRLMQRWNWWSLDYDDGDCDGSSYLQFFGGALFNSGLGPSGGGTCAYPAKGIAALGTYWSQYVAALPAGSAKPYASVQSPALSLAQTTLPALPTYMPASPDCPASQRVRLQFQEPALSGFSTEGLDSRYFPRASRAPVTQEMTICLPPK
;
A
#
# COMPACT_ATOMS: atom_id res chain seq x y z
N MET A 1 15.72 14.31 -5.31
CA MET A 1 15.31 13.09 -4.57
C MET A 1 13.81 12.87 -4.78
N THR A 2 13.31 11.63 -4.72
CA THR A 2 11.87 11.35 -4.82
C THR A 2 11.31 11.06 -3.42
N TRP A 3 10.23 11.74 -3.04
CA TRP A 3 9.46 11.50 -1.83
C TRP A 3 8.11 10.89 -2.21
N VAL A 4 7.64 9.88 -1.48
CA VAL A 4 6.30 9.30 -1.62
C VAL A 4 5.53 9.69 -0.37
N VAL A 5 4.38 10.36 -0.51
CA VAL A 5 3.61 10.89 0.61
C VAL A 5 2.46 9.95 0.94
N GLY A 6 2.71 9.03 1.86
CA GLY A 6 1.74 8.06 2.36
C GLY A 6 1.83 6.68 1.70
N ASN A 7 1.07 5.72 2.19
CA ASN A 7 1.03 4.33 1.73
C ASN A 7 -0.36 3.70 1.95
N GLU A 8 -0.94 3.11 0.89
CA GLU A 8 -2.31 2.57 0.90
C GLU A 8 -3.30 3.54 1.55
N ILE A 9 -3.21 4.80 1.11
CA ILE A 9 -3.81 5.99 1.73
C ILE A 9 -5.31 5.87 1.94
N GLU A 10 -5.96 5.04 1.14
CA GLU A 10 -7.39 4.87 1.07
C GLU A 10 -7.88 3.52 1.59
N ARG A 11 -6.97 2.59 1.92
CA ARG A 11 -7.32 1.32 2.55
C ARG A 11 -7.92 1.58 3.93
N GLN A 12 -8.95 0.84 4.30
CA GLN A 12 -9.36 0.72 5.70
C GLN A 12 -8.80 -0.60 6.23
N ASP A 13 -8.01 -0.56 7.30
CA ASP A 13 -7.54 -1.81 7.89
C ASP A 13 -8.72 -2.55 8.51
N TRP A 14 -8.58 -3.87 8.59
CA TRP A 14 -9.56 -4.74 9.22
C TRP A 14 -9.88 -4.19 10.61
N LEU A 15 -11.18 -4.10 10.92
CA LEU A 15 -11.70 -3.57 12.19
C LEU A 15 -11.21 -4.32 13.45
N ASP A 16 -10.33 -5.32 13.30
CA ASP A 16 -9.67 -6.05 14.38
C ASP A 16 -8.52 -5.27 15.04
N SER A 17 -8.07 -4.14 14.46
CA SER A 17 -7.02 -3.28 15.02
C SER A 17 -7.47 -2.45 16.24
N GLY A 18 -8.76 -2.53 16.62
CA GLY A 18 -9.30 -1.74 17.74
C GLY A 18 -9.36 -0.24 17.44
N GLY A 19 -9.54 0.13 16.17
CA GLY A 19 -9.56 1.53 15.73
C GLY A 19 -8.18 2.20 15.73
N ASN A 20 -7.09 1.42 15.82
CA ASN A 20 -5.74 1.94 15.64
C ASN A 20 -5.36 1.85 14.15
N CYS A 21 -5.04 2.99 13.52
CA CYS A 21 -4.36 3.06 12.22
C CYS A 21 -2.94 2.48 12.39
N ASN A 22 -2.80 1.16 12.37
CA ASN A 22 -1.57 0.49 12.80
C ASN A 22 -0.86 -0.31 11.72
N ARG A 23 -1.37 -0.37 10.49
CA ARG A 23 -0.65 -0.99 9.36
C ARG A 23 -0.53 -0.05 8.17
N GLN A 24 -1.61 0.61 7.76
CA GLN A 24 -1.60 1.59 6.67
C GLN A 24 -2.11 2.98 7.10
N ASP A 25 -2.18 3.94 6.17
CA ASP A 25 -2.50 5.34 6.47
C ASP A 25 -4.00 5.60 6.73
N GLU A 26 -4.89 4.85 6.07
CA GLU A 26 -6.35 4.88 6.30
C GLU A 26 -7.02 6.27 6.34
N MET A 27 -6.72 7.12 5.36
CA MET A 27 -7.16 8.50 5.35
C MET A 27 -8.45 8.71 4.56
N LEU A 28 -9.33 9.56 5.08
CA LEU A 28 -10.39 10.16 4.26
C LEU A 28 -9.78 10.96 3.09
N PRO A 29 -10.41 10.98 1.90
CA PRO A 29 -9.89 11.73 0.75
C PRO A 29 -9.57 13.19 1.09
N GLU A 30 -10.46 13.83 1.85
CA GLU A 30 -10.37 15.24 2.16
C GLU A 30 -9.23 15.52 3.17
N ALA A 31 -9.00 14.60 4.11
CA ALA A 31 -7.90 14.68 5.05
C ALA A 31 -6.56 14.47 4.33
N TYR A 32 -6.49 13.51 3.39
CA TYR A 32 -5.30 13.27 2.60
C TYR A 32 -4.95 14.47 1.71
N ALA A 33 -5.93 15.11 1.06
CA ALA A 33 -5.70 16.30 0.25
C ALA A 33 -5.02 17.43 1.04
N GLN A 34 -5.46 17.66 2.29
CA GLN A 34 -4.86 18.65 3.18
C GLN A 34 -3.46 18.22 3.64
N ALA A 35 -3.30 16.98 4.14
CA ALA A 35 -2.00 16.49 4.60
C ALA A 35 -0.95 16.49 3.48
N TYR A 36 -1.34 16.09 2.27
CA TYR A 36 -0.49 16.15 1.10
C TYR A 36 -0.05 17.58 0.79
N HIS A 37 -0.95 18.57 0.84
CA HIS A 37 -0.61 19.97 0.61
C HIS A 37 0.51 20.45 1.56
N ASP A 38 0.31 20.23 2.87
CA ASP A 38 1.23 20.72 3.90
C ASP A 38 2.60 20.04 3.77
N ILE A 39 2.62 18.73 3.52
CA ILE A 39 3.85 17.95 3.32
C ILE A 39 4.55 18.35 2.02
N TYR A 40 3.80 18.49 0.92
CA TYR A 40 4.32 18.91 -0.38
C TYR A 40 5.02 20.26 -0.25
N LEU A 41 4.36 21.28 0.31
CA LEU A 41 4.95 22.61 0.47
C LEU A 41 6.16 22.60 1.40
N THR A 42 6.14 21.79 2.45
CA THR A 42 7.29 21.62 3.35
C THR A 42 8.49 21.06 2.59
N ILE A 43 8.30 20.00 1.81
CA ILE A 43 9.35 19.38 0.99
C ILE A 43 9.88 20.38 -0.04
N LYS A 44 9.00 21.03 -0.81
CA LYS A 44 9.40 21.96 -1.87
C LYS A 44 10.07 23.23 -1.32
N SER A 45 9.73 23.65 -0.10
CA SER A 45 10.40 24.77 0.57
C SER A 45 11.83 24.42 1.00
N ALA A 46 12.06 23.17 1.41
CA ALA A 46 13.39 22.69 1.79
C ALA A 46 14.26 22.34 0.58
N ASP A 47 13.68 21.71 -0.45
CA ASP A 47 14.33 21.35 -1.71
C ASP A 47 13.36 21.55 -2.89
N PRO A 48 13.44 22.69 -3.59
CA PRO A 48 12.60 22.94 -4.77
C PRO A 48 12.80 21.92 -5.91
N THR A 49 13.93 21.20 -5.93
CA THR A 49 14.26 20.19 -6.93
C THR A 49 13.75 18.79 -6.57
N ALA A 50 13.23 18.60 -5.35
CA ALA A 50 12.60 17.35 -4.95
C ALA A 50 11.38 17.04 -5.84
N GLN A 51 11.22 15.77 -6.17
CA GLN A 51 10.02 15.24 -6.81
C GLN A 51 9.12 14.64 -5.72
N VAL A 52 7.84 14.98 -5.73
CA VAL A 52 6.87 14.47 -4.76
C VAL A 52 5.84 13.59 -5.48
N ALA A 53 5.73 12.35 -5.03
CA ALA A 53 4.74 11.39 -5.47
C ALA A 53 3.58 11.31 -4.49
N ILE A 54 2.39 11.00 -5.01
CA ILE A 54 1.26 10.58 -4.19
C ILE A 54 1.56 9.25 -3.49
N GLY A 55 0.92 8.97 -2.36
CA GLY A 55 0.93 7.66 -1.72
C GLY A 55 0.34 6.61 -2.65
N GLY A 56 0.80 5.37 -2.51
CA GLY A 56 0.29 4.28 -3.35
C GLY A 56 -1.17 4.01 -3.01
N LEU A 57 -2.06 4.07 -4.00
CA LEU A 57 -3.39 3.47 -3.87
C LEU A 57 -3.26 1.96 -3.98
N ILE A 58 -3.94 1.16 -3.15
CA ILE A 58 -3.78 -0.30 -3.14
C ILE A 58 -4.09 -0.94 -4.52
N GLU A 59 -5.03 -0.35 -5.24
CA GLU A 59 -5.46 -0.71 -6.60
C GLU A 59 -6.24 0.46 -7.26
N PHE A 60 -6.57 0.35 -8.56
CA PHE A 60 -7.34 1.38 -9.30
C PHE A 60 -8.68 0.86 -9.83
N THR A 61 -9.50 0.35 -8.94
CA THR A 61 -10.91 0.00 -9.15
C THR A 61 -11.78 1.27 -9.27
N ASP A 62 -13.07 1.10 -9.57
CA ASP A 62 -14.00 2.23 -9.69
C ASP A 62 -14.18 3.00 -8.36
N LEU A 63 -14.14 2.33 -7.19
CA LEU A 63 -14.24 3.01 -5.90
C LEU A 63 -12.95 3.76 -5.57
N ARG A 64 -11.78 3.18 -5.85
CA ARG A 64 -10.48 3.82 -5.63
C ARG A 64 -10.24 4.98 -6.59
N ARG A 65 -10.74 4.91 -7.83
CA ARG A 65 -10.81 6.07 -8.73
C ARG A 65 -11.65 7.19 -8.13
N GLN A 66 -12.85 6.89 -7.61
CA GLN A 66 -13.71 7.89 -6.97
C GLN A 66 -13.06 8.49 -5.71
N TYR A 67 -12.29 7.69 -4.96
CA TYR A 67 -11.50 8.20 -3.84
C TYR A 67 -10.50 9.24 -4.35
N LEU A 68 -9.75 8.92 -5.41
CA LEU A 68 -8.78 9.86 -5.99
C LEU A 68 -9.45 11.11 -6.57
N ASP A 69 -10.61 10.99 -7.21
CA ASP A 69 -11.40 12.13 -7.68
C ASP A 69 -11.77 13.06 -6.51
N ARG A 70 -12.12 12.50 -5.33
CA ARG A 70 -12.41 13.30 -4.13
C ARG A 70 -11.17 13.99 -3.59
N VAL A 71 -10.02 13.33 -3.53
CA VAL A 71 -8.74 13.98 -3.16
C VAL A 71 -8.45 15.15 -4.10
N TRP A 72 -8.53 14.91 -5.42
CA TRP A 72 -8.24 15.91 -6.44
C TRP A 72 -9.18 17.12 -6.35
N ASN A 73 -10.49 16.87 -6.23
CA ASN A 73 -11.49 17.92 -6.13
C ASN A 73 -11.39 18.70 -4.82
N GLU A 74 -11.14 18.03 -3.69
CA GLU A 74 -10.96 18.72 -2.41
C GLU A 74 -9.75 19.65 -2.45
N TYR A 75 -8.63 19.20 -3.03
CA TYR A 75 -7.45 20.04 -3.19
C TYR A 75 -7.78 21.29 -4.02
N LEU A 76 -8.49 21.12 -5.14
CA LEU A 76 -8.92 22.22 -5.99
C LEU A 76 -9.85 23.19 -5.25
N THR A 77 -10.82 22.67 -4.50
CA THR A 77 -11.76 23.49 -3.72
C THR A 77 -11.05 24.28 -2.62
N ARG A 78 -10.09 23.67 -1.91
CA ARG A 78 -9.39 24.31 -0.79
C ARG A 78 -8.37 25.35 -1.23
N TYR A 79 -7.61 25.05 -2.28
CA TYR A 79 -6.42 25.81 -2.64
C TYR A 79 -6.54 26.56 -3.97
N GLY A 80 -7.66 26.43 -4.67
CA GLY A 80 -7.93 27.14 -5.93
C GLY A 80 -7.05 26.70 -7.10
N THR A 81 -6.31 25.59 -6.95
CA THR A 81 -5.43 25.01 -7.97
C THR A 81 -5.48 23.50 -7.90
N THR A 82 -5.15 22.81 -8.99
CA THR A 82 -5.11 21.34 -9.01
C THR A 82 -3.99 20.81 -8.11
N MET A 83 -4.15 19.58 -7.61
CA MET A 83 -3.16 18.94 -6.75
C MET A 83 -1.81 18.82 -7.46
N PRO A 84 -0.73 19.44 -6.96
CA PRO A 84 0.57 19.38 -7.59
C PRO A 84 1.23 18.04 -7.27
N VAL A 85 1.26 17.14 -8.24
CA VAL A 85 1.95 15.84 -8.13
C VAL A 85 3.08 15.81 -9.16
N ASP A 86 4.31 15.44 -8.78
CA ASP A 86 5.41 15.30 -9.74
C ASP A 86 5.46 13.89 -10.36
N ILE A 87 5.01 12.88 -9.61
CA ILE A 87 5.03 11.46 -9.99
C ILE A 87 3.74 10.79 -9.46
N TRP A 88 3.01 10.11 -10.33
CA TRP A 88 1.86 9.31 -9.90
C TRP A 88 2.33 7.94 -9.42
N ASN A 89 1.72 7.43 -8.35
CA ASN A 89 2.05 6.15 -7.76
C ASN A 89 0.77 5.34 -7.51
N ILE A 90 0.89 4.03 -7.66
CA ILE A 90 -0.18 3.08 -7.41
C ILE A 90 0.44 1.73 -7.00
N HIS A 91 -0.23 0.99 -6.15
CA HIS A 91 -0.02 -0.44 -6.02
C HIS A 91 -0.86 -1.18 -7.07
N VAL A 92 -0.38 -2.33 -7.51
CA VAL A 92 -1.07 -3.12 -8.54
C VAL A 92 -1.40 -4.48 -7.97
N TYR A 93 -2.26 -4.51 -6.95
CA TYR A 93 -2.84 -5.74 -6.45
C TYR A 93 -4.21 -5.98 -7.05
N VAL A 94 -4.61 -7.26 -7.13
CA VAL A 94 -5.96 -7.66 -7.53
C VAL A 94 -6.64 -8.22 -6.29
N LEU A 95 -7.35 -7.35 -5.58
CA LEU A 95 -8.00 -7.66 -4.30
C LEU A 95 -9.47 -7.27 -4.36
N GLN A 96 -10.35 -8.09 -3.78
CA GLN A 96 -11.76 -7.71 -3.80
C GLN A 96 -12.03 -6.56 -2.82
N GLU A 97 -13.03 -5.76 -3.15
CA GLU A 97 -13.57 -4.69 -2.32
C GLU A 97 -14.89 -5.16 -1.73
N VAL A 98 -14.84 -5.89 -0.62
CA VAL A 98 -16.02 -6.36 0.11
C VAL A 98 -15.81 -6.04 1.58
N LYS A 99 -16.77 -5.33 2.19
CA LYS A 99 -16.64 -4.85 3.56
C LYS A 99 -16.49 -6.00 4.54
N GLY A 100 -15.39 -6.01 5.32
CA GLY A 100 -15.16 -7.03 6.35
C GLY A 100 -14.97 -8.46 5.80
N SER A 101 -14.52 -8.59 4.56
CA SER A 101 -14.14 -9.85 3.90
C SER A 101 -12.77 -9.66 3.26
N TRP A 102 -11.99 -10.73 3.02
CA TRP A 102 -10.61 -10.63 2.50
C TRP A 102 -10.45 -9.68 1.31
N GLY A 103 -9.25 -9.11 1.13
CA GLY A 103 -8.96 -8.21 0.02
C GLY A 103 -8.59 -6.81 0.49
N ALA A 104 -9.04 -5.80 -0.25
CA ALA A 104 -8.70 -4.39 -0.05
C ALA A 104 -9.69 -3.64 0.86
N ASP A 105 -10.83 -4.25 1.19
CA ASP A 105 -12.01 -3.62 1.82
C ASP A 105 -12.50 -2.40 0.99
N ILE A 106 -13.49 -1.68 1.51
CA ILE A 106 -14.07 -0.47 0.93
C ILE A 106 -13.18 0.72 1.30
N PRO A 107 -12.83 1.61 0.34
CA PRO A 107 -11.97 2.74 0.65
C PRO A 107 -12.54 3.65 1.75
N ALA A 108 -11.66 4.27 2.53
CA ALA A 108 -12.03 5.17 3.60
C ALA A 108 -12.95 6.31 3.09
N GLY A 109 -14.02 6.58 3.83
CA GLY A 109 -14.99 7.62 3.50
C GLY A 109 -16.08 7.21 2.51
N PHE A 110 -16.22 5.91 2.20
CA PHE A 110 -17.28 5.36 1.36
C PHE A 110 -18.32 4.60 2.21
N SER A 111 -19.59 4.62 1.78
CA SER A 111 -20.70 3.94 2.47
C SER A 111 -21.11 2.62 1.81
N GLN A 112 -20.50 2.31 0.66
CA GLN A 112 -20.70 1.08 -0.08
C GLN A 112 -20.29 -0.12 0.77
N THR A 113 -20.86 -1.29 0.45
CA THR A 113 -20.51 -2.56 1.10
C THR A 113 -19.77 -3.50 0.15
N SER A 114 -19.76 -3.20 -1.14
CA SER A 114 -19.00 -3.90 -2.17
C SER A 114 -18.59 -2.96 -3.31
N GLY A 115 -17.49 -3.29 -3.97
CA GLY A 115 -16.95 -2.63 -5.17
C GLY A 115 -16.53 -3.68 -6.20
N ALA A 116 -15.26 -3.68 -6.61
CA ALA A 116 -14.71 -4.73 -7.45
C ALA A 116 -14.73 -6.09 -6.72
N ILE A 117 -15.37 -7.10 -7.31
CA ILE A 117 -15.43 -8.44 -6.73
C ILE A 117 -14.47 -9.35 -7.49
N TYR A 118 -13.52 -9.94 -6.77
CA TYR A 118 -12.52 -10.84 -7.29
C TYR A 118 -12.52 -12.14 -6.50
N THR A 119 -12.23 -13.24 -7.19
CA THR A 119 -11.97 -14.54 -6.57
C THR A 119 -10.51 -14.62 -6.12
N ILE A 120 -10.17 -15.65 -5.33
CA ILE A 120 -8.77 -15.92 -4.96
C ILE A 120 -7.89 -16.08 -6.19
N GLU A 121 -8.35 -16.84 -7.20
CA GLU A 121 -7.61 -17.08 -8.45
C GLU A 121 -7.32 -15.78 -9.23
N ASP A 122 -8.23 -14.80 -9.16
CA ASP A 122 -8.04 -13.51 -9.81
C ASP A 122 -6.84 -12.73 -9.24
N ASN A 123 -6.36 -13.04 -8.03
CA ASN A 123 -5.20 -12.38 -7.43
C ASN A 123 -3.93 -12.49 -8.28
N LYS A 124 -3.82 -13.54 -9.12
CA LYS A 124 -2.73 -13.72 -10.10
C LYS A 124 -3.15 -13.50 -11.56
N ASP A 125 -4.30 -12.86 -11.82
CA ASP A 125 -4.72 -12.45 -13.16
C ASP A 125 -4.10 -11.09 -13.54
N PHE A 126 -3.01 -11.14 -14.30
CA PHE A 126 -2.34 -9.93 -14.74
C PHE A 126 -3.18 -9.04 -15.67
N ASN A 127 -4.19 -9.57 -16.37
CA ASN A 127 -5.01 -8.72 -17.23
C ASN A 127 -5.83 -7.72 -16.40
N LYS A 128 -6.33 -8.15 -15.23
CA LYS A 128 -7.05 -7.26 -14.30
C LYS A 128 -6.13 -6.20 -13.72
N ALA A 129 -4.97 -6.63 -13.22
CA ALA A 129 -3.91 -5.75 -12.74
C ALA A 129 -3.50 -4.71 -13.80
N TRP A 130 -3.27 -5.16 -15.03
CA TRP A 130 -2.88 -4.28 -16.12
C TRP A 130 -3.97 -3.27 -16.49
N GLN A 131 -5.23 -3.69 -16.44
CA GLN A 131 -6.34 -2.77 -16.69
C GLN A 131 -6.39 -1.62 -15.68
N MET A 132 -6.00 -1.84 -14.43
CA MET A 132 -5.88 -0.77 -13.42
C MET A 132 -4.82 0.27 -13.82
N VAL A 133 -3.67 -0.17 -14.34
CA VAL A 133 -2.62 0.74 -14.87
C VAL A 133 -3.15 1.54 -16.07
N VAL A 134 -3.84 0.89 -17.00
CA VAL A 134 -4.46 1.56 -18.16
C VAL A 134 -5.52 2.56 -17.72
N ASN A 135 -6.33 2.23 -16.73
CA ASN A 135 -7.37 3.09 -16.19
C ASN A 135 -6.78 4.33 -15.51
N LEU A 136 -5.73 4.17 -14.69
CA LEU A 136 -5.04 5.30 -14.08
C LEU A 136 -4.37 6.19 -15.14
N ARG A 137 -3.77 5.61 -16.18
CA ARG A 137 -3.20 6.38 -17.30
C ARG A 137 -4.26 7.16 -18.07
N THR A 138 -5.42 6.58 -18.26
CA THR A 138 -6.58 7.25 -18.86
C THR A 138 -7.05 8.40 -17.98
N TRP A 139 -7.18 8.17 -16.68
CA TRP A 139 -7.52 9.18 -15.69
C TRP A 139 -6.50 10.33 -15.69
N MET A 140 -5.20 10.02 -15.69
CA MET A 140 -4.14 11.02 -15.77
C MET A 140 -4.27 11.87 -17.04
N ASN A 141 -4.53 11.26 -18.19
CA ASN A 141 -4.72 12.03 -19.43
C ASN A 141 -5.93 12.98 -19.34
N GLN A 142 -7.05 12.51 -18.78
CA GLN A 142 -8.26 13.31 -18.58
C GLN A 142 -8.05 14.50 -17.63
N HIS A 143 -7.09 14.40 -16.70
CA HIS A 143 -6.76 15.43 -15.72
C HIS A 143 -5.56 16.31 -16.13
N GLY A 144 -5.05 16.18 -17.35
CA GLY A 144 -3.88 16.94 -17.82
C GLY A 144 -2.53 16.45 -17.27
N GLU A 145 -2.53 15.28 -16.65
CA GLU A 145 -1.41 14.65 -15.93
C GLU A 145 -0.61 13.67 -16.80
N ARG A 146 -0.96 13.52 -18.09
CA ARG A 146 -0.28 12.64 -19.07
C ARG A 146 1.24 12.84 -19.13
N ASN A 147 1.70 14.07 -18.96
CA ASN A 147 3.11 14.43 -19.05
C ASN A 147 3.88 14.17 -17.75
N LYS A 148 3.40 13.25 -16.91
CA LYS A 148 4.06 12.85 -15.67
C LYS A 148 4.30 11.34 -15.63
N PRO A 149 5.39 10.89 -14.97
CA PRO A 149 5.66 9.48 -14.80
C PRO A 149 4.61 8.82 -13.91
N LEU A 150 4.29 7.56 -14.21
CA LEU A 150 3.56 6.64 -13.33
C LEU A 150 4.54 5.58 -12.84
N ILE A 151 4.55 5.34 -11.54
CA ILE A 151 5.33 4.29 -10.91
C ILE A 151 4.42 3.35 -10.12
N THR A 152 4.95 2.18 -9.79
CA THR A 152 4.39 1.31 -8.76
C THR A 152 5.47 0.92 -7.78
N ASN A 153 5.46 1.52 -6.58
CA ASN A 153 6.44 1.21 -5.54
C ASN A 153 6.19 -0.15 -4.87
N GLU A 154 5.05 -0.77 -5.13
CA GLU A 154 4.65 -2.05 -4.57
C GLU A 154 3.60 -2.72 -5.48
N TYR A 155 3.84 -3.97 -5.90
CA TYR A 155 2.84 -4.80 -6.58
C TYR A 155 3.24 -6.28 -6.55
N GLY A 156 2.29 -7.17 -6.85
CA GLY A 156 2.59 -8.59 -6.95
C GLY A 156 1.35 -9.46 -6.78
N VAL A 157 1.58 -10.69 -6.31
CA VAL A 157 0.54 -11.67 -5.99
C VAL A 157 0.64 -11.97 -4.50
N ASN A 158 -0.41 -11.62 -3.75
CA ASN A 158 -0.45 -11.77 -2.30
C ASN A 158 -0.82 -13.18 -1.86
N MET A 159 -1.54 -13.95 -2.69
CA MET A 159 -1.96 -15.29 -2.32
C MET A 159 -0.73 -16.23 -2.25
N PRO A 160 -0.53 -16.93 -1.12
CA PRO A 160 0.65 -17.78 -0.91
C PRO A 160 0.56 -19.07 -1.73
N PRO A 161 1.70 -19.74 -1.98
CA PRO A 161 1.76 -20.96 -2.80
C PRO A 161 0.99 -22.15 -2.23
N ASP A 162 0.55 -22.06 -0.97
CA ASP A 162 -0.27 -23.06 -0.32
C ASP A 162 -1.74 -23.06 -0.82
N TYR A 163 -2.15 -22.02 -1.56
CA TYR A 163 -3.42 -22.00 -2.30
C TYR A 163 -3.28 -22.72 -3.65
N PRO A 164 -4.27 -23.55 -4.05
CA PRO A 164 -4.27 -24.17 -5.37
C PRO A 164 -4.15 -23.12 -6.48
N GLY A 165 -3.21 -23.32 -7.41
CA GLY A 165 -2.96 -22.39 -8.52
C GLY A 165 -1.86 -21.35 -8.24
N PHE A 166 -1.32 -21.27 -7.02
CA PHE A 166 -0.36 -20.22 -6.64
C PHE A 166 1.08 -20.70 -6.52
N SER A 167 1.42 -21.85 -7.12
CA SER A 167 2.81 -22.30 -7.14
C SER A 167 3.69 -21.26 -7.86
N ALA A 168 4.98 -21.22 -7.50
CA ALA A 168 5.90 -20.25 -8.09
C ALA A 168 5.95 -20.28 -9.64
N PRO A 169 5.91 -21.44 -10.33
CA PRO A 169 5.78 -21.47 -11.79
C PRO A 169 4.48 -20.86 -12.30
N GLU A 170 3.35 -21.08 -11.63
CA GLU A 170 2.06 -20.53 -12.05
C GLU A 170 2.04 -19.00 -11.90
N VAL A 171 2.49 -18.48 -10.74
CA VAL A 171 2.62 -17.02 -10.52
C VAL A 171 3.62 -16.40 -11.49
N ARG A 172 4.71 -17.11 -11.81
CA ARG A 172 5.68 -16.67 -12.82
C ARG A 172 5.01 -16.44 -14.17
N ASP A 173 4.25 -17.44 -14.62
CA ASP A 173 3.68 -17.48 -15.97
C ASP A 173 2.43 -16.60 -16.12
N SER A 174 1.59 -16.51 -15.08
CA SER A 174 0.34 -15.73 -15.14
C SER A 174 0.52 -14.26 -14.76
N TYR A 175 1.54 -13.92 -13.97
CA TYR A 175 1.66 -12.58 -13.39
C TYR A 175 3.05 -11.96 -13.50
N MET A 176 4.10 -12.61 -12.99
CA MET A 176 5.43 -12.00 -12.90
C MET A 176 5.99 -11.63 -14.27
N TYR A 177 6.14 -12.59 -15.19
CA TYR A 177 6.72 -12.32 -16.52
C TYR A 177 5.80 -11.45 -17.39
N PRO A 178 4.47 -11.67 -17.42
CA PRO A 178 3.55 -10.73 -18.07
C PRO A 178 3.70 -9.29 -17.58
N SER A 179 3.86 -9.09 -16.27
CA SER A 179 4.05 -7.74 -15.68
C SER A 179 5.34 -7.09 -16.16
N PHE A 180 6.47 -7.79 -16.10
CA PHE A 180 7.75 -7.24 -16.54
C PHE A 180 7.71 -6.90 -18.03
N ASN A 181 7.15 -7.79 -18.85
CA ASN A 181 7.03 -7.57 -20.29
C ASN A 181 6.20 -6.33 -20.61
N ASN A 182 5.07 -6.14 -19.93
CA ASN A 182 4.21 -4.97 -20.16
C ASN A 182 4.83 -3.67 -19.63
N PHE A 183 5.42 -3.71 -18.43
CA PHE A 183 6.03 -2.53 -17.82
C PHE A 183 7.25 -2.03 -18.61
N LEU A 184 8.01 -2.93 -19.23
CA LEU A 184 9.16 -2.56 -20.07
C LEU A 184 8.76 -2.03 -21.46
N ASN A 185 7.71 -2.60 -22.06
CA ASN A 185 7.51 -2.49 -23.51
C ASN A 185 6.21 -1.81 -23.94
N THR A 186 5.18 -1.75 -23.09
CA THR A 186 3.88 -1.27 -23.54
C THR A 186 3.82 0.25 -23.61
N THR A 187 3.48 0.76 -24.79
CA THR A 187 3.34 2.18 -25.08
C THR A 187 1.93 2.52 -25.56
N ASN A 188 1.47 3.75 -25.32
CA ASN A 188 0.22 4.26 -25.87
C ASN A 188 0.35 5.75 -26.22
N ALA A 189 0.06 6.11 -27.47
CA ALA A 189 0.22 7.48 -27.95
C ALA A 189 -0.70 8.50 -27.25
N ASP A 190 -1.83 8.07 -26.70
CA ASP A 190 -2.80 8.96 -26.05
C ASP A 190 -2.60 9.03 -24.54
N THR A 191 -2.18 7.95 -23.88
CA THR A 191 -2.14 7.89 -22.41
C THR A 191 -0.76 7.68 -21.82
N GLY A 192 0.25 7.30 -22.62
CA GLY A 192 1.61 7.09 -22.17
C GLY A 192 2.42 8.38 -21.98
N TYR A 193 3.50 8.29 -21.21
CA TYR A 193 4.36 9.45 -20.90
C TYR A 193 5.31 9.79 -22.06
N PRO A 194 5.17 10.94 -22.76
CA PRO A 194 5.93 11.20 -23.99
C PRO A 194 7.44 11.25 -23.82
N ALA A 195 7.92 11.81 -22.71
CA ALA A 195 9.35 11.93 -22.45
C ALA A 195 10.02 10.56 -22.26
N ASP A 196 9.23 9.51 -22.03
CA ASP A 196 9.65 8.12 -21.94
C ASP A 196 9.05 7.26 -23.07
N GLY A 197 8.99 7.82 -24.29
CA GLY A 197 8.58 7.07 -25.48
C GLY A 197 7.13 6.60 -25.45
N ASN A 198 6.27 7.31 -24.71
CA ASN A 198 4.87 6.94 -24.47
C ASN A 198 4.68 5.63 -23.69
N ARG A 199 5.64 5.21 -22.86
CA ARG A 199 5.45 4.06 -21.96
C ARG A 199 4.40 4.32 -20.89
N LEU A 200 3.67 3.27 -20.53
CA LEU A 200 2.64 3.32 -19.48
C LEU A 200 3.18 3.15 -18.05
N MET A 201 4.39 2.61 -17.85
CA MET A 201 5.00 2.46 -16.53
C MET A 201 6.47 2.89 -16.59
N GLN A 202 6.92 3.74 -15.66
CA GLN A 202 8.30 4.24 -15.64
C GLN A 202 9.19 3.52 -14.63
N ARG A 203 8.62 3.08 -13.50
CA ARG A 203 9.34 2.36 -12.45
C ARG A 203 8.37 1.41 -11.73
N TRP A 204 8.86 0.24 -11.36
CA TRP A 204 8.07 -0.75 -10.64
C TRP A 204 8.95 -1.49 -9.65
N ASN A 205 8.38 -1.87 -8.51
CA ASN A 205 9.03 -2.65 -7.48
C ASN A 205 8.13 -3.84 -7.11
N TRP A 206 8.60 -5.05 -7.43
CA TRP A 206 7.93 -6.27 -7.00
C TRP A 206 7.97 -6.36 -5.48
N TRP A 207 6.82 -6.57 -4.85
CA TRP A 207 6.73 -6.75 -3.41
C TRP A 207 7.40 -8.07 -3.01
N SER A 208 8.51 -7.95 -2.28
CA SER A 208 9.48 -9.03 -2.05
C SER A 208 9.76 -9.26 -0.56
N LEU A 209 8.93 -8.72 0.32
CA LEU A 209 9.14 -8.92 1.75
C LEU A 209 8.89 -10.39 2.09
N ASP A 210 9.85 -11.00 2.78
CA ASP A 210 9.61 -12.28 3.43
C ASP A 210 8.85 -11.99 4.72
N TYR A 211 7.61 -12.43 4.78
CA TYR A 211 6.85 -12.42 6.01
C TYR A 211 7.12 -13.74 6.71
N ASP A 212 7.93 -13.67 7.77
CA ASP A 212 7.99 -14.68 8.83
C ASP A 212 6.63 -14.79 9.58
N ASP A 213 5.62 -14.02 9.18
CA ASP A 213 4.24 -14.14 9.61
C ASP A 213 3.54 -15.29 8.86
N GLY A 214 4.01 -16.51 9.05
CA GLY A 214 3.26 -17.73 8.72
C GLY A 214 2.86 -18.47 9.99
N ASP A 215 2.15 -19.59 9.83
CA ASP A 215 1.80 -20.49 10.92
C ASP A 215 2.11 -21.95 10.57
N CYS A 216 2.21 -22.81 11.58
CA CYS A 216 2.36 -24.23 11.38
C CYS A 216 0.99 -24.93 11.46
N ASP A 217 0.55 -25.54 10.36
CA ASP A 217 -0.51 -26.55 10.37
C ASP A 217 0.12 -27.95 10.40
N GLY A 218 0.31 -28.47 11.61
CA GLY A 218 1.04 -29.71 11.84
C GLY A 218 2.51 -29.57 11.41
N SER A 219 2.94 -30.36 10.41
CA SER A 219 4.30 -30.30 9.87
C SER A 219 4.48 -29.31 8.72
N SER A 220 3.39 -28.68 8.27
CA SER A 220 3.39 -27.77 7.11
C SER A 220 3.49 -26.32 7.58
N TYR A 221 4.40 -25.56 6.96
CA TYR A 221 4.47 -24.12 7.12
C TYR A 221 3.51 -23.46 6.12
N LEU A 222 2.55 -22.70 6.64
CA LEU A 222 1.55 -21.95 5.86
C LEU A 222 1.93 -20.48 5.88
N GLN A 223 2.23 -19.91 4.71
CA GLN A 223 2.51 -18.49 4.59
C GLN A 223 1.21 -17.69 4.62
N PHE A 224 1.19 -16.49 5.20
CA PHE A 224 0.03 -15.59 5.05
C PHE A 224 0.06 -14.81 3.73
N PHE A 225 1.26 -14.53 3.19
CA PHE A 225 1.44 -13.79 1.95
C PHE A 225 2.44 -14.46 1.01
N GLY A 226 2.15 -14.41 -0.29
CA GLY A 226 3.02 -14.84 -1.38
C GLY A 226 3.89 -13.72 -1.95
N GLY A 227 4.71 -14.03 -2.95
CA GLY A 227 5.49 -13.02 -3.69
C GLY A 227 6.94 -12.85 -3.22
N ALA A 228 7.36 -13.43 -2.10
CA ALA A 228 8.73 -13.32 -1.61
C ALA A 228 9.78 -13.74 -2.66
N LEU A 229 10.79 -12.90 -2.89
CA LEU A 229 11.96 -13.27 -3.71
C LEU A 229 13.10 -13.86 -2.87
N PHE A 230 13.04 -13.67 -1.55
CA PHE A 230 14.02 -14.15 -0.59
C PHE A 230 13.29 -14.79 0.59
N ASN A 231 13.92 -15.78 1.20
CA ASN A 231 13.53 -16.31 2.50
C ASN A 231 14.57 -15.84 3.53
N SER A 232 14.13 -15.35 4.67
CA SER A 232 14.89 -14.94 5.85
C SER A 232 15.40 -16.17 6.60
N GLY A 233 14.63 -17.26 6.56
CA GLY A 233 14.86 -18.49 7.31
C GLY A 233 14.66 -18.35 8.81
N LEU A 234 13.89 -17.36 9.29
CA LEU A 234 13.56 -17.21 10.71
C LEU A 234 12.33 -18.05 11.09
N GLY A 235 11.41 -18.31 10.16
CA GLY A 235 10.25 -19.16 10.39
C GLY A 235 9.12 -18.43 11.11
N PRO A 236 8.02 -19.10 11.49
CA PRO A 236 6.81 -18.45 12.00
C PRO A 236 7.11 -17.61 13.26
N SER A 237 6.71 -16.33 13.24
CA SER A 237 6.95 -15.36 14.32
C SER A 237 6.31 -15.77 15.66
N GLY A 238 5.28 -16.63 15.63
CA GLY A 238 4.62 -17.22 16.81
C GLY A 238 5.29 -18.46 17.41
N GLY A 239 6.37 -18.97 16.80
CA GLY A 239 6.97 -20.26 17.13
C GLY A 239 6.19 -21.44 16.53
N GLY A 240 6.89 -22.56 16.30
CA GLY A 240 6.30 -23.74 15.66
C GLY A 240 7.33 -24.85 15.43
N THR A 241 6.88 -26.06 15.12
CA THR A 241 7.76 -27.23 14.87
C THR A 241 7.73 -27.71 13.41
N CYS A 242 7.00 -27.01 12.54
CA CYS A 242 6.99 -27.31 11.12
C CYS A 242 8.32 -26.95 10.44
N ALA A 243 8.61 -27.64 9.34
CA ALA A 243 9.73 -27.27 8.49
C ALA A 243 9.35 -26.03 7.66
N TYR A 244 10.17 -24.99 7.72
CA TYR A 244 10.00 -23.76 6.94
C TYR A 244 11.21 -23.55 6.01
N PRO A 245 11.07 -22.71 4.95
CA PRO A 245 12.13 -22.49 3.99
C PRO A 245 13.41 -21.97 4.65
N ALA A 246 14.55 -22.56 4.27
CA ALA A 246 15.84 -22.05 4.70
C ALA A 246 16.11 -20.67 4.08
N LYS A 247 16.92 -19.87 4.80
CA LYS A 247 17.39 -18.58 4.30
C LYS A 247 18.01 -18.69 2.92
N GLY A 248 17.59 -17.86 1.98
CA GLY A 248 18.11 -17.88 0.62
C GLY A 248 17.21 -17.22 -0.40
N ILE A 249 17.48 -17.47 -1.68
CA ILE A 249 16.62 -17.01 -2.77
C ILE A 249 15.41 -17.94 -2.89
N ALA A 250 14.20 -17.37 -2.97
CA ALA A 250 12.98 -18.13 -3.20
C ALA A 250 12.89 -18.58 -4.67
N ALA A 251 11.93 -19.46 -4.98
CA ALA A 251 11.69 -19.88 -6.37
C ALA A 251 11.33 -18.69 -7.28
N LEU A 252 10.46 -17.77 -6.80
CA LEU A 252 10.15 -16.52 -7.51
C LEU A 252 11.38 -15.62 -7.66
N GLY A 253 12.24 -15.53 -6.64
CA GLY A 253 13.52 -14.81 -6.74
C GLY A 253 14.44 -15.38 -7.80
N THR A 254 14.46 -16.71 -7.95
CA THR A 254 15.22 -17.37 -9.02
C THR A 254 14.69 -16.97 -10.39
N TYR A 255 13.37 -17.00 -10.61
CA TYR A 255 12.77 -16.54 -11.87
C TYR A 255 13.00 -15.07 -12.15
N TRP A 256 12.87 -14.21 -11.13
CA TRP A 256 13.20 -12.79 -11.23
C TRP A 256 14.65 -12.59 -11.70
N SER A 257 15.60 -13.28 -11.06
CA SER A 257 17.02 -13.17 -11.39
C SER A 257 17.33 -13.66 -12.81
N GLN A 258 16.68 -14.74 -13.24
CA GLN A 258 16.82 -15.28 -14.59
C GLN A 258 16.26 -14.32 -15.65
N TYR A 259 15.09 -13.74 -15.39
CA TYR A 259 14.48 -12.76 -16.28
C TYR A 259 15.39 -11.54 -16.45
N VAL A 260 15.84 -10.95 -15.35
CA VAL A 260 16.70 -9.76 -15.37
C VAL A 260 18.05 -10.06 -16.04
N ALA A 261 18.65 -11.22 -15.79
CA ALA A 261 19.89 -11.62 -16.44
C ALA A 261 19.75 -11.84 -17.96
N ALA A 262 18.55 -12.18 -18.43
CA ALA A 262 18.25 -12.37 -19.85
C ALA A 262 17.92 -11.06 -20.58
N LEU A 263 17.71 -9.96 -19.87
CA LEU A 263 17.39 -8.67 -20.49
C LEU A 263 18.61 -8.11 -21.26
N PRO A 264 18.39 -7.45 -22.41
CA PRO A 264 19.44 -6.67 -23.05
C PRO A 264 20.06 -5.65 -22.10
N ALA A 265 21.35 -5.39 -22.25
CA ALA A 265 22.05 -4.39 -21.44
C ALA A 265 21.34 -3.02 -21.53
N GLY A 266 20.95 -2.49 -20.38
CA GLY A 266 20.25 -1.20 -20.28
C GLY A 266 18.72 -1.26 -20.37
N SER A 267 18.11 -2.44 -20.55
CA SER A 267 16.65 -2.61 -20.53
C SER A 267 16.04 -2.36 -19.16
N ALA A 268 16.69 -2.83 -18.09
CA ALA A 268 16.37 -2.46 -16.73
C ALA A 268 17.57 -1.71 -16.14
N LYS A 269 17.35 -0.46 -15.73
CA LYS A 269 18.34 0.32 -15.01
C LYS A 269 17.97 0.26 -13.53
N PRO A 270 18.76 -0.41 -12.66
CA PRO A 270 18.55 -0.26 -11.23
C PRO A 270 18.58 1.23 -10.90
N TYR A 271 17.74 1.67 -9.95
CA TYR A 271 17.74 3.05 -9.52
C TYR A 271 19.18 3.44 -9.21
N ALA A 272 19.74 4.37 -9.97
CA ALA A 272 21.10 4.82 -9.72
C ALA A 272 21.10 5.26 -8.26
N SER A 273 21.91 4.60 -7.43
CA SER A 273 22.16 5.07 -6.08
C SER A 273 22.63 6.49 -6.26
N VAL A 274 21.75 7.46 -6.01
CA VAL A 274 22.17 8.83 -5.85
C VAL A 274 23.15 8.71 -4.69
N GLN A 275 24.45 8.90 -4.97
CA GLN A 275 25.35 9.29 -3.91
C GLN A 275 24.73 10.56 -3.36
N SER A 276 23.96 10.43 -2.27
CA SER A 276 23.44 11.60 -1.60
C SER A 276 24.64 12.50 -1.39
N PRO A 277 24.64 13.75 -1.88
CA PRO A 277 25.53 14.73 -1.31
C PRO A 277 25.25 14.65 0.18
N ALA A 278 26.27 14.48 1.01
CA ALA A 278 26.09 14.51 2.45
C ALA A 278 25.28 15.76 2.77
N LEU A 279 23.99 15.58 3.08
CA LEU A 279 23.15 16.64 3.59
C LEU A 279 23.79 16.94 4.94
N SER A 280 24.65 17.95 4.94
CA SER A 280 24.99 18.71 6.13
C SER A 280 23.66 19.24 6.63
N LEU A 281 23.00 18.47 7.49
CA LEU A 281 21.97 18.96 8.39
C LEU A 281 22.65 20.04 9.22
N ALA A 282 22.67 21.26 8.71
CA ALA A 282 22.71 22.42 9.58
C ALA A 282 21.56 22.19 10.55
N GLN A 283 21.85 22.17 11.84
CA GLN A 283 20.89 22.03 12.91
C GLN A 283 19.95 23.25 12.89
N THR A 284 19.03 23.30 11.92
CA THR A 284 17.85 24.12 12.02
C THR A 284 16.90 23.35 12.92
N THR A 285 16.78 23.84 14.15
CA THR A 285 15.77 23.40 15.10
C THR A 285 14.40 23.55 14.45
N LEU A 286 13.85 22.44 13.94
CA LEU A 286 12.43 22.34 13.64
C LEU A 286 11.67 22.66 14.94
N PRO A 287 10.63 23.51 14.91
CA PRO A 287 9.77 23.68 16.06
C PRO A 287 9.20 22.31 16.42
N ALA A 288 9.29 21.94 17.69
CA ALA A 288 8.74 20.69 18.18
C ALA A 288 7.25 20.60 17.80
N LEU A 289 6.88 19.55 17.05
CA LEU A 289 5.49 19.16 16.94
C LEU A 289 4.94 18.93 18.35
N PRO A 290 3.73 19.39 18.69
CA PRO A 290 3.14 19.13 19.99
C PRO A 290 3.01 17.62 20.18
N THR A 291 3.85 17.07 21.05
CA THR A 291 3.75 15.68 21.51
C THR A 291 2.41 15.51 22.21
N TYR A 292 1.51 14.71 21.63
CA TYR A 292 0.39 14.13 22.36
C TYR A 292 1.00 13.18 23.41
N MET A 293 1.21 13.68 24.62
CA MET A 293 1.66 12.86 25.74
C MET A 293 0.45 12.16 26.38
N PRO A 294 0.52 10.86 26.68
CA PRO A 294 -0.37 10.27 27.68
C PRO A 294 -0.20 11.04 28.99
N ALA A 295 -1.31 11.27 29.70
CA ALA A 295 -1.39 12.19 30.83
C ALA A 295 -0.22 12.03 31.81
N SER A 296 0.61 13.07 31.92
CA SER A 296 1.57 13.24 33.01
C SER A 296 0.81 13.18 34.36
N PRO A 297 1.39 12.59 35.43
CA PRO A 297 0.80 12.56 36.76
C PRO A 297 0.45 13.95 37.34
N ASP A 298 0.96 15.03 36.74
CA ASP A 298 0.78 16.41 37.20
C ASP A 298 -0.49 17.13 36.70
N CYS A 299 -1.43 16.42 36.06
CA CYS A 299 -2.65 17.04 35.51
C CYS A 299 -3.65 17.48 36.60
N PRO A 300 -3.96 18.79 36.76
CA PRO A 300 -4.92 19.29 37.75
C PRO A 300 -6.32 18.72 37.51
N ALA A 301 -7.07 18.43 38.59
CA ALA A 301 -8.40 17.83 38.48
C ALA A 301 -9.39 18.64 37.61
N SER A 302 -9.22 19.96 37.56
CA SER A 302 -10.04 20.88 36.75
C SER A 302 -9.80 20.78 35.24
N GLN A 303 -8.77 20.05 34.79
CA GLN A 303 -8.39 19.91 33.38
C GLN A 303 -8.55 18.48 32.84
N ARG A 304 -9.01 17.54 33.68
CA ARG A 304 -9.21 16.13 33.31
C ARG A 304 -10.59 15.92 32.67
N VAL A 305 -10.62 15.38 31.46
CA VAL A 305 -11.85 14.88 30.82
C VAL A 305 -11.77 13.36 30.71
N ARG A 306 -12.77 12.65 31.26
CA ARG A 306 -12.91 11.20 31.08
C ARG A 306 -13.73 10.91 29.84
N LEU A 307 -13.16 10.11 28.95
CA LEU A 307 -13.85 9.54 27.81
C LEU A 307 -13.98 8.03 28.06
N GLN A 308 -15.23 7.55 28.09
CA GLN A 308 -15.53 6.12 28.11
C GLN A 308 -15.85 5.67 26.69
N PHE A 309 -15.05 4.75 26.18
CA PHE A 309 -15.32 4.10 24.90
C PHE A 309 -15.85 2.70 25.17
N GLN A 310 -17.05 2.43 24.65
CA GLN A 310 -17.65 1.11 24.67
C GLN A 310 -17.53 0.51 23.27
N GLU A 311 -16.62 -0.44 23.11
CA GLU A 311 -16.51 -1.18 21.85
C GLU A 311 -17.71 -2.13 21.69
N PRO A 312 -18.40 -2.13 20.54
CA PRO A 312 -19.42 -3.15 20.26
C PRO A 312 -18.76 -4.52 20.07
N ALA A 313 -19.51 -5.59 20.38
CA ALA A 313 -19.04 -6.96 20.15
C ALA A 313 -18.73 -7.19 18.66
N LEU A 314 -17.55 -7.74 18.36
CA LEU A 314 -17.13 -8.08 17.00
C LEU A 314 -17.83 -9.37 16.54
N SER A 315 -18.80 -9.23 15.65
CA SER A 315 -19.33 -10.32 14.81
C SER A 315 -19.43 -9.81 13.38
N GLY A 316 -18.79 -10.46 12.40
CA GLY A 316 -19.02 -10.12 10.99
C GLY A 316 -17.90 -10.35 9.97
N PHE A 317 -16.69 -10.80 10.35
CA PHE A 317 -15.67 -11.14 9.35
C PHE A 317 -16.09 -12.39 8.58
N SER A 318 -16.32 -12.26 7.27
CA SER A 318 -16.64 -13.40 6.41
C SER A 318 -15.36 -13.98 5.81
N THR A 319 -15.10 -15.26 6.10
CA THR A 319 -14.02 -16.04 5.47
C THR A 319 -14.55 -16.88 4.31
N GLU A 320 -15.71 -16.53 3.74
CA GLU A 320 -16.32 -17.33 2.68
C GLU A 320 -15.40 -17.40 1.45
N GLY A 321 -14.96 -18.62 1.11
CA GLY A 321 -13.97 -18.86 0.05
C GLY A 321 -12.50 -18.84 0.49
N LEU A 322 -12.20 -18.44 1.74
CA LEU A 322 -10.88 -18.58 2.33
C LEU A 322 -10.76 -19.90 3.09
N ASP A 323 -9.60 -20.54 3.00
CA ASP A 323 -9.26 -21.63 3.88
C ASP A 323 -8.93 -21.05 5.28
N SER A 324 -9.71 -21.49 6.27
CA SER A 324 -9.66 -20.99 7.66
C SER A 324 -8.31 -21.18 8.33
N ARG A 325 -7.42 -21.99 7.75
CA ARG A 325 -6.04 -22.17 8.21
C ARG A 325 -5.14 -20.96 7.96
N TYR A 326 -5.47 -20.12 6.96
CA TYR A 326 -4.68 -18.93 6.61
C TYR A 326 -5.26 -17.64 7.20
N PHE A 327 -6.51 -17.67 7.68
CA PHE A 327 -7.22 -16.50 8.22
C PHE A 327 -8.06 -16.89 9.46
N PRO A 328 -7.46 -16.95 10.67
CA PRO A 328 -8.20 -17.30 11.88
C PRO A 328 -9.26 -16.24 12.22
N ARG A 329 -10.45 -16.68 12.68
CA ARG A 329 -11.52 -15.77 13.13
C ARG A 329 -11.04 -14.95 14.33
N ALA A 330 -10.94 -13.63 14.17
CA ALA A 330 -10.85 -12.72 15.31
C ALA A 330 -12.22 -12.64 15.99
N SER A 331 -12.44 -13.38 17.08
CA SER A 331 -13.52 -13.08 18.04
C SER A 331 -12.90 -12.46 19.29
N ARG A 332 -13.34 -11.25 19.64
CA ARG A 332 -12.88 -10.55 20.86
C ARG A 332 -14.10 -10.09 21.67
N ALA A 333 -14.04 -10.29 22.98
CA ALA A 333 -15.04 -9.77 23.91
C ALA A 333 -14.96 -8.23 23.98
N PRO A 334 -16.07 -7.52 24.23
CA PRO A 334 -16.06 -6.06 24.31
C PRO A 334 -15.13 -5.57 25.42
N VAL A 335 -14.25 -4.63 25.08
CA VAL A 335 -13.36 -3.96 26.04
C VAL A 335 -13.90 -2.56 26.31
N THR A 336 -14.06 -2.22 27.59
CA THR A 336 -14.30 -0.82 27.99
C THR A 336 -12.95 -0.18 28.22
N GLN A 337 -12.60 0.83 27.41
CA GLN A 337 -11.41 1.64 27.64
C GLN A 337 -11.81 2.98 28.26
N GLU A 338 -11.20 3.31 29.40
CA GLU A 338 -11.28 4.64 29.99
C GLU A 338 -10.01 5.41 29.64
N MET A 339 -10.16 6.56 28.98
CA MET A 339 -9.07 7.49 28.73
C MET A 339 -9.31 8.79 29.50
N THR A 340 -8.29 9.27 30.19
CA THR A 340 -8.29 10.61 30.80
C THR A 340 -7.36 11.51 30.00
N ILE A 341 -7.91 12.54 29.37
CA ILE A 341 -7.15 13.55 28.62
C ILE A 341 -7.06 14.85 29.42
N CYS A 342 -5.95 15.56 29.26
CA CYS A 342 -5.68 16.84 29.92
C CYS A 342 -5.77 17.98 28.91
N LEU A 343 -6.79 18.82 29.07
CA LEU A 343 -6.99 19.96 28.19
C LEU A 343 -6.10 21.14 28.64
N PRO A 344 -5.52 21.91 27.70
CA PRO A 344 -4.77 23.12 28.06
C PRO A 344 -5.69 24.14 28.78
N PRO A 345 -5.14 24.96 29.70
CA PRO A 345 -5.90 26.03 30.33
C PRO A 345 -6.44 27.01 29.26
N LYS A 346 -7.68 27.47 29.44
CA LYS A 346 -8.31 28.48 28.59
C LYS A 346 -7.68 29.85 28.74
#